data_AF-A0A1F6A726-F1
#
_entry.id   AF-A0A1F6A726-F1
#
_cell.length_a   1.000
_cell.length_b   1.000
_cell.length_c   1.000
_cell.angle_alpha   90.00
_cell.angle_beta   90.00
_cell.angle_gamma   90.00
#
_symmetry.space_group_name_H-M   'P 1'
#
loop_
_entity.id
_entity.type
_entity.pdbx_description
1 polymer ?
#
loop_
_entity_poly.entity_id
_entity_poly.type
_entity_poly.pdbx_seq_one_letter_code
_entity_poly.pdbx_strand_id
1 'polypeptide(L)'
;MRKKITPLEFCSNIYKFPFHGLILMLTITDYNNFKVSYPIGPVYNSIKDIMADSSFFGSNMDVDNKLYVDPNTIVLPIKFEKLFPLEPRFWKKPSVHYSNNERMGLFGRLIKNYPFYKLVVTPLNYAKKTIFMSAFPYHITSGEKIIEAFMLNSDFPVDEKSKYAGIYSIEKGFHLNWQTGMLSELSFTQLQKDLH
;
A
#
# COMPACT_ATOMS: atom_id res chain seq x y z
N MET A 1 -30.03 -27.94 -12.46
CA MET A 1 -28.68 -28.42 -12.06
C MET A 1 -28.26 -27.68 -10.80
N ARG A 2 -28.07 -28.38 -9.67
CA ARG A 2 -27.53 -27.75 -8.45
C ARG A 2 -26.03 -27.55 -8.67
N LYS A 3 -25.56 -26.29 -8.66
CA LYS A 3 -24.11 -25.99 -8.61
C LYS A 3 -23.57 -26.70 -7.38
N LYS A 4 -22.66 -27.67 -7.56
CA LYS A 4 -21.85 -28.19 -6.45
C LYS A 4 -21.12 -27.00 -5.86
N ILE A 5 -21.44 -26.67 -4.61
CA ILE A 5 -20.69 -25.70 -3.82
C ILE A 5 -19.40 -26.42 -3.44
N THR A 6 -18.32 -26.15 -4.18
CA THR A 6 -16.98 -26.60 -3.78
C THR A 6 -16.65 -25.89 -2.48
N PRO A 7 -16.18 -26.59 -1.43
CA PRO A 7 -15.72 -25.95 -0.20
C PRO A 7 -14.66 -24.90 -0.53
N LEU A 8 -14.73 -23.74 0.11
CA LEU A 8 -13.72 -22.71 -0.03
C LEU A 8 -12.43 -23.21 0.62
N GLU A 9 -11.38 -23.40 -0.17
CA GLU A 9 -10.07 -23.80 0.32
C GLU A 9 -9.30 -22.58 0.82
N PHE A 10 -9.32 -22.36 2.13
CA PHE A 10 -8.52 -21.33 2.77
C PHE A 10 -7.05 -21.76 2.89
N CYS A 11 -6.13 -20.79 2.78
CA CYS A 11 -4.72 -20.98 3.13
C CYS A 11 -3.99 -22.12 2.36
N SER A 12 -4.39 -22.40 1.12
CA SER A 12 -3.86 -23.49 0.30
C SER A 12 -2.66 -23.09 -0.57
N ASN A 13 -2.49 -21.80 -0.89
CA ASN A 13 -1.50 -21.28 -1.81
C ASN A 13 -0.33 -20.57 -1.08
N ILE A 14 0.89 -20.84 -1.54
CA ILE A 14 2.09 -20.11 -1.12
C ILE A 14 2.54 -19.23 -2.29
N TYR A 15 2.39 -17.92 -2.13
CA TYR A 15 2.83 -16.96 -3.14
C TYR A 15 4.31 -16.64 -3.01
N LYS A 16 4.96 -16.36 -4.14
CA LYS A 16 6.34 -15.86 -4.19
C LYS A 16 6.34 -14.35 -4.00
N PHE A 17 6.54 -13.91 -2.77
CA PHE A 17 6.65 -12.49 -2.43
C PHE A 17 7.90 -11.85 -3.09
N PRO A 18 7.79 -10.62 -3.61
CA PRO A 18 8.95 -9.90 -4.14
C PRO A 18 9.93 -9.58 -3.01
N PHE A 19 11.22 -9.83 -3.22
CA PHE A 19 12.22 -9.56 -2.18
C PHE A 19 12.42 -8.06 -1.93
N HIS A 20 12.28 -7.25 -2.99
CA HIS A 20 12.21 -5.80 -2.93
C HIS A 20 10.96 -5.32 -3.65
N GLY A 21 10.40 -4.21 -3.19
CA GLY A 21 9.29 -3.55 -3.86
C GLY A 21 9.31 -2.05 -3.59
N LEU A 22 8.37 -1.34 -4.19
CA LEU A 22 8.17 0.08 -4.01
C LEU A 22 6.71 0.33 -3.66
N ILE A 23 6.45 1.22 -2.70
CA ILE A 23 5.11 1.75 -2.43
C ILE A 23 5.04 3.20 -2.89
N LEU A 24 3.91 3.54 -3.49
CA LEU A 24 3.63 4.87 -4.02
C LEU A 24 2.73 5.64 -3.06
N MET A 25 3.16 6.83 -2.68
CA MET A 25 2.32 7.85 -2.08
C MET A 25 2.04 8.91 -3.15
N LEU A 26 0.90 8.78 -3.83
CA LEU A 26 0.49 9.67 -4.91
C LEU A 26 0.12 11.04 -4.35
N THR A 27 0.81 12.09 -4.78
CA THR A 27 0.54 13.45 -4.35
C THR A 27 -0.53 14.08 -5.25
N ILE A 28 -1.61 14.54 -4.65
CA ILE A 28 -2.70 15.28 -5.30
C ILE A 28 -2.59 16.72 -4.83
N THR A 29 -2.73 17.67 -5.77
CA THR A 29 -2.68 19.10 -5.50
C THR A 29 -3.98 19.75 -5.95
N ASP A 30 -4.50 20.68 -5.15
CA ASP A 30 -5.64 21.52 -5.53
C ASP A 30 -5.20 22.85 -6.20
N TYR A 31 -6.15 23.65 -6.68
CA TYR A 31 -5.86 24.96 -7.28
C TYR A 31 -5.29 26.01 -6.34
N ASN A 32 -5.41 25.81 -5.02
CA ASN A 32 -4.77 26.67 -4.02
C ASN A 32 -3.32 26.23 -3.74
N ASN A 33 -2.82 25.22 -4.46
CA ASN A 33 -1.53 24.56 -4.24
C ASN A 33 -1.43 23.82 -2.90
N PHE A 34 -2.56 23.45 -2.30
CA PHE A 34 -2.59 22.54 -1.17
C PHE A 34 -2.32 21.12 -1.66
N LYS A 35 -1.36 20.44 -1.02
CA LYS A 35 -0.91 19.11 -1.44
C LYS A 35 -1.29 18.06 -0.41
N VAL A 36 -1.62 16.87 -0.91
CA VAL A 36 -1.96 15.72 -0.08
C VAL A 36 -1.40 14.45 -0.72
N SER A 37 -0.62 13.67 0.04
CA SER A 37 -0.09 12.40 -0.43
C SER A 37 -0.94 11.21 0.05
N TYR A 38 -1.42 10.40 -0.89
CA TYR A 38 -2.28 9.25 -0.65
C TYR A 38 -1.54 7.92 -0.91
N PRO A 39 -1.58 6.96 0.01
CA PRO A 39 -0.98 5.64 -0.23
C PRO A 39 -1.76 4.88 -1.31
N ILE A 40 -1.07 4.53 -2.38
CA ILE A 40 -1.58 3.65 -3.42
C ILE A 40 -1.31 2.20 -2.99
N GLY A 41 -2.37 1.38 -3.05
CA GLY A 41 -2.37 0.04 -2.48
C GLY A 41 -1.30 -0.91 -3.04
N PRO A 42 -1.12 -1.03 -4.36
CA PRO A 42 -0.15 -1.95 -4.95
C PRO A 42 1.31 -1.76 -4.49
N VAL A 43 2.03 -2.89 -4.41
CA VAL A 43 3.48 -2.95 -4.34
C VAL A 43 4.02 -3.08 -5.77
N TYR A 44 4.86 -2.13 -6.17
CA TYR A 44 5.42 -2.04 -7.50
C TYR A 44 6.79 -2.72 -7.55
N ASN A 45 7.12 -3.30 -8.71
CA ASN A 45 8.41 -3.93 -8.95
C ASN A 45 9.45 -2.95 -9.52
N SER A 46 8.99 -1.84 -10.10
CA SER A 46 9.86 -0.87 -10.76
C SER A 46 9.30 0.55 -10.73
N ILE A 47 10.19 1.53 -10.89
CA ILE A 47 9.82 2.94 -11.08
C ILE A 47 8.98 3.13 -12.34
N LYS A 48 9.25 2.35 -13.39
CA LYS A 48 8.48 2.41 -14.64
C LYS A 48 7.00 2.09 -14.41
N ASP A 49 6.71 1.11 -13.55
CA ASP A 49 5.33 0.76 -13.21
C ASP A 49 4.64 1.89 -12.44
N ILE A 50 5.36 2.53 -11.51
CA ILE A 50 4.87 3.72 -10.78
C ILE A 50 4.59 4.87 -11.73
N MET A 51 5.47 5.14 -12.70
CA MET A 51 5.27 6.20 -13.69
C MET A 51 4.04 5.94 -14.55
N ALA A 52 3.84 4.69 -14.99
CA ALA A 52 2.67 4.31 -15.78
C ALA A 52 1.36 4.48 -15.00
N ASP A 53 1.31 4.01 -13.75
CA ASP A 53 0.13 4.19 -12.89
C ASP A 53 -0.12 5.66 -12.57
N SER A 54 0.93 6.44 -12.24
CA SER A 54 0.80 7.87 -11.96
C SER A 54 0.28 8.64 -13.17
N SER A 55 0.73 8.30 -14.38
CA SER A 55 0.22 8.88 -15.63
C SER A 55 -1.24 8.50 -15.87
N PHE A 56 -1.63 7.26 -15.54
CA PHE A 56 -3.03 6.83 -15.63
C PHE A 56 -3.90 7.63 -14.66
N PHE A 57 -3.49 7.79 -13.39
CA PHE A 57 -4.21 8.63 -12.43
C PHE A 57 -4.30 10.08 -12.91
N GLY A 58 -3.19 10.67 -13.37
CA GLY A 58 -3.15 12.05 -13.85
C GLY A 58 -4.07 12.31 -15.04
N SER A 59 -4.24 11.33 -15.92
CA SER A 59 -5.12 11.45 -17.10
C SER A 59 -6.62 11.28 -16.77
N ASN A 60 -6.93 10.69 -15.62
CA ASN A 60 -8.32 10.40 -15.21
C ASN A 60 -8.76 11.24 -14.00
N MET A 61 -7.92 12.15 -13.53
CA MET A 61 -8.25 13.04 -12.42
C MET A 61 -9.06 14.24 -12.93
N ASP A 62 -10.10 14.56 -12.17
CA ASP A 62 -11.12 15.56 -12.53
C ASP A 62 -10.55 16.99 -12.55
N VAL A 63 -10.36 17.52 -13.76
CA VAL A 63 -9.88 18.88 -14.02
C VAL A 63 -10.94 19.91 -13.60
N ASP A 64 -12.23 19.56 -13.66
CA ASP A 64 -13.34 20.48 -13.36
C ASP A 64 -13.44 20.77 -11.86
N ASN A 65 -13.04 19.80 -11.02
CA ASN A 65 -12.88 19.97 -9.56
C ASN A 65 -11.53 20.58 -9.16
N LYS A 66 -10.73 21.03 -10.13
CA LYS A 66 -9.45 21.72 -9.94
C LYS A 66 -8.42 20.93 -9.10
N LEU A 67 -8.44 19.61 -9.20
CA LEU A 67 -7.46 18.71 -8.61
C LEU A 67 -6.56 18.15 -9.71
N TYR A 68 -5.28 17.99 -9.42
CA TYR A 68 -4.36 17.32 -10.33
C TYR A 68 -3.34 16.48 -9.56
N VAL A 69 -2.82 15.45 -10.23
CA VAL A 69 -1.72 14.65 -9.70
C VAL A 69 -0.43 15.47 -9.82
N ASP A 70 0.22 15.78 -8.69
CA ASP A 70 1.50 16.47 -8.70
C ASP A 70 2.55 15.61 -9.43
N PRO A 71 3.37 16.19 -10.31
CA PRO A 71 4.47 15.48 -10.96
C PRO A 71 5.40 14.78 -9.96
N ASN A 72 5.57 15.32 -8.76
CA ASN A 72 6.45 14.80 -7.72
C ASN A 72 5.65 14.00 -6.69
N THR A 73 5.78 12.68 -6.77
CA THR A 73 5.19 11.75 -5.84
C THR A 73 6.24 11.25 -4.86
N ILE A 74 5.82 10.67 -3.74
CA ILE A 74 6.75 10.07 -2.78
C ILE A 74 6.77 8.56 -3.01
N VAL A 75 7.95 7.98 -3.09
CA VAL A 75 8.15 6.54 -3.22
C VAL A 75 8.93 6.05 -2.01
N LEU A 76 8.45 4.99 -1.37
CA LEU A 76 9.16 4.33 -0.28
C LEU A 76 9.57 2.93 -0.76
N PRO A 77 10.86 2.60 -0.79
CA PRO A 77 11.30 1.23 -1.02
C PRO A 77 10.97 0.35 0.17
N ILE A 78 10.68 -0.91 -0.10
CA ILE A 78 10.40 -1.93 0.92
C ILE A 78 11.21 -3.18 0.64
N LYS A 79 11.60 -3.87 1.72
CA LYS A 79 12.41 -5.09 1.64
C LYS A 79 11.76 -6.20 2.47
N PHE A 80 11.60 -7.36 1.84
CA PHE A 80 10.99 -8.52 2.48
C PHE A 80 11.85 -9.02 3.65
N GLU A 81 11.21 -9.29 4.78
CA GLU A 81 11.89 -9.85 5.96
C GLU A 81 11.43 -11.27 6.27
N LYS A 82 10.12 -11.47 6.43
CA LYS A 82 9.56 -12.75 6.88
C LYS A 82 8.13 -12.95 6.43
N LEU A 83 7.68 -14.20 6.49
CA LEU A 83 6.29 -14.57 6.32
C LEU A 83 5.54 -14.47 7.65
N PHE A 84 4.28 -14.04 7.59
CA PHE A 84 3.32 -14.13 8.68
C PHE A 84 2.23 -15.14 8.28
N PRO A 85 2.02 -16.23 9.05
CA PRO A 85 1.03 -17.26 8.72
C PRO A 85 -0.39 -16.70 8.82
N LEU A 86 -1.22 -17.03 7.83
CA LEU A 86 -2.63 -16.71 7.85
C LEU A 86 -3.44 -17.93 8.31
N GLU A 87 -4.56 -17.66 8.98
CA GLU A 87 -5.40 -18.70 9.60
C GLU A 87 -6.87 -18.53 9.23
N PRO A 88 -7.62 -19.60 8.90
CA PRO A 88 -9.00 -19.51 8.38
C PRO A 88 -9.96 -18.62 9.19
N ARG A 89 -9.65 -18.36 10.47
CA ARG A 89 -10.41 -17.42 11.32
C ARG A 89 -10.37 -15.96 10.86
N PHE A 90 -9.38 -15.54 10.06
CA PHE A 90 -9.24 -14.16 9.57
C PHE A 90 -10.27 -13.78 8.49
N TRP A 91 -10.99 -14.75 7.93
CA TRP A 91 -11.99 -14.51 6.89
C TRP A 91 -13.42 -14.44 7.43
N LYS A 92 -13.57 -14.29 8.75
CA LYS A 92 -14.86 -14.11 9.40
C LYS A 92 -15.26 -12.64 9.29
N LYS A 93 -16.47 -12.38 8.77
CA LYS A 93 -17.14 -11.07 8.61
C LYS A 93 -16.37 -9.88 9.23
N PRO A 94 -15.64 -9.09 8.41
CA PRO A 94 -14.90 -7.95 8.93
C PRO A 94 -15.84 -6.91 9.54
N SER A 95 -15.33 -6.15 10.51
CA SER A 95 -16.08 -5.15 11.28
C SER A 95 -15.52 -3.73 11.12
N VAL A 96 -14.36 -3.58 10.49
CA VAL A 96 -13.63 -2.33 10.34
C VAL A 96 -13.33 -2.09 8.86
N HIS A 97 -13.80 -0.94 8.37
CA HIS A 97 -13.43 -0.39 7.08
C HIS A 97 -12.49 0.79 7.31
N TYR A 98 -11.28 0.74 6.74
CA TYR A 98 -10.34 1.85 6.82
C TYR A 98 -10.59 2.85 5.69
N SER A 99 -11.12 4.01 6.06
CA SER A 99 -11.30 5.13 5.13
C SER A 99 -9.97 5.62 4.55
N ASN A 100 -10.04 6.31 3.40
CA ASN A 100 -8.84 6.90 2.78
C ASN A 100 -8.08 7.83 3.74
N ASN A 101 -8.78 8.61 4.58
CA ASN A 101 -8.16 9.50 5.56
C ASN A 101 -7.41 8.74 6.65
N GLU A 102 -7.96 7.63 7.15
CA GLU A 102 -7.28 6.78 8.13
C GLU A 102 -6.04 6.13 7.50
N ARG A 103 -6.15 5.65 6.26
CA ARG A 103 -5.01 5.11 5.51
C ARG A 103 -3.93 6.16 5.29
N MET A 104 -4.28 7.39 4.93
CA MET A 104 -3.32 8.50 4.86
C MET A 104 -2.64 8.75 6.20
N GLY A 105 -3.39 8.78 7.30
CA GLY A 105 -2.82 8.97 8.63
C GLY A 105 -1.85 7.85 9.04
N LEU A 106 -2.15 6.60 8.66
CA LEU A 106 -1.31 5.44 8.91
C LEU A 106 -0.02 5.47 8.07
N PHE A 107 -0.14 5.69 6.76
CA PHE A 107 0.99 5.67 5.84
C PHE A 107 1.82 6.96 5.87
N GLY A 108 1.20 8.10 6.16
CA GLY A 108 1.89 9.39 6.29
C GLY A 108 2.93 9.39 7.41
N ARG A 109 2.72 8.59 8.47
CA ARG A 109 3.72 8.39 9.54
C ARG A 109 4.97 7.67 9.05
N LEU A 110 4.85 6.82 8.03
CA LEU A 110 5.99 6.08 7.46
C LEU A 110 7.02 7.02 6.88
N ILE A 111 6.57 8.07 6.19
CA ILE A 111 7.46 9.04 5.51
C ILE A 111 8.51 9.61 6.48
N LYS A 112 8.13 9.87 7.74
CA LYS A 112 9.01 10.46 8.76
C LYS A 112 9.67 9.43 9.67
N ASN A 113 8.98 8.34 9.96
CA ASN A 113 9.39 7.41 11.01
C ASN A 113 9.66 5.99 10.48
N TYR A 114 9.93 5.83 9.18
CA TYR A 114 10.09 4.53 8.53
C TYR A 114 10.93 3.49 9.30
N PRO A 115 12.04 3.83 10.00
CA PRO A 115 12.84 2.81 10.71
C PRO A 115 12.07 2.13 11.86
N PHE A 116 11.02 2.78 12.37
CA PHE A 116 10.22 2.30 13.49
C PHE A 116 8.95 1.55 13.05
N TYR A 117 8.77 1.38 11.74
CA TYR A 117 7.59 0.76 11.17
C TYR A 117 7.95 -0.42 10.27
N LYS A 118 7.03 -1.38 10.21
CA LYS A 118 7.02 -2.47 9.23
C LYS A 118 5.71 -2.43 8.46
N LEU A 119 5.69 -3.10 7.32
CA LEU A 119 4.55 -3.15 6.42
C LEU A 119 4.08 -4.59 6.24
N VAL A 120 2.80 -4.83 6.50
CA VAL A 120 2.10 -6.04 6.08
C VAL A 120 1.76 -5.90 4.61
N VAL A 121 2.21 -6.87 3.81
CA VAL A 121 1.90 -6.99 2.38
C VAL A 121 1.10 -8.26 2.15
N THR A 122 -0.05 -8.13 1.50
CA THR A 122 -0.97 -9.24 1.25
C THR A 122 -1.09 -9.50 -0.26
N PRO A 123 -1.20 -10.76 -0.69
CA PRO A 123 -1.54 -11.07 -2.07
C PRO A 123 -3.03 -10.84 -2.30
N LEU A 124 -3.36 -10.41 -3.51
CA LEU A 124 -4.70 -10.26 -4.02
C LEU A 124 -4.76 -10.84 -5.43
N ASN A 125 -5.73 -11.71 -5.69
CA ASN A 125 -5.96 -12.24 -7.03
C ASN A 125 -6.91 -11.31 -7.78
N TYR A 126 -6.39 -10.60 -8.78
CA TYR A 126 -7.16 -9.69 -9.63
C TYR A 126 -6.93 -10.03 -11.10
N ALA A 127 -8.01 -10.17 -11.87
CA ALA A 127 -7.96 -10.47 -13.31
C ALA A 127 -7.02 -11.65 -13.69
N LYS A 128 -7.06 -12.75 -12.91
CA LYS A 128 -6.19 -13.94 -13.06
C LYS A 128 -4.69 -13.67 -12.86
N LYS A 129 -4.31 -12.55 -12.25
CA LYS A 129 -2.95 -12.24 -11.84
C LYS A 129 -2.91 -12.03 -10.33
N THR A 130 -1.81 -12.42 -9.70
CA THR A 130 -1.54 -12.07 -8.31
C THR A 130 -0.88 -10.70 -8.29
N ILE A 131 -1.48 -9.76 -7.55
CA ILE A 131 -0.90 -8.48 -7.19
C ILE A 131 -0.61 -8.48 -5.69
N PHE A 132 0.42 -7.75 -5.27
CA PHE A 132 0.75 -7.59 -3.86
C PHE A 132 0.31 -6.21 -3.41
N MET A 133 -0.32 -6.13 -2.25
CA MET A 133 -0.92 -4.92 -1.72
C MET A 133 -0.24 -4.53 -0.41
N SER A 134 0.19 -3.28 -0.29
CA SER A 134 0.60 -2.64 0.95
C SER A 134 -0.63 -2.49 1.85
N ALA A 135 -0.83 -3.45 2.74
CA ALA A 135 -2.08 -3.61 3.48
C ALA A 135 -2.10 -2.74 4.73
N PHE A 136 -1.09 -2.88 5.58
CA PHE A 136 -1.11 -2.27 6.89
C PHE A 136 0.30 -1.95 7.42
N PRO A 137 0.63 -0.68 7.65
CA PRO A 137 1.83 -0.31 8.37
C PRO A 137 1.61 -0.44 9.88
N TYR A 138 2.61 -0.94 10.60
CA TYR A 138 2.56 -1.07 12.05
C TYR A 138 3.88 -0.71 12.70
N HIS A 139 3.82 -0.18 13.92
CA HIS A 139 5.02 0.16 14.68
C HIS A 139 5.68 -1.11 15.22
N ILE A 140 7.01 -1.19 15.18
CA ILE A 140 7.76 -2.41 15.54
C ILE A 140 7.49 -2.92 16.96
N THR A 141 7.19 -2.01 17.90
CA THR A 141 6.90 -2.36 19.31
C THR A 141 5.50 -2.94 19.52
N SER A 142 4.58 -2.80 18.54
CA SER A 142 3.23 -3.35 18.64
C SER A 142 3.18 -4.88 18.55
N GLY A 143 4.25 -5.50 18.02
CA GLY A 143 4.35 -6.96 17.87
C GLY A 143 3.35 -7.56 16.88
N GLU A 144 3.15 -8.88 16.94
CA GLU A 144 2.30 -9.60 15.98
C GLU A 144 0.79 -9.48 16.27
N LYS A 145 0.41 -9.16 17.51
CA LYS A 145 -0.99 -9.01 17.92
C LYS A 145 -1.74 -7.96 17.10
N ILE A 146 -1.07 -6.89 16.67
CA ILE A 146 -1.69 -5.86 15.83
C ILE A 146 -1.96 -6.37 14.41
N ILE A 147 -1.12 -7.29 13.90
CA ILE A 147 -1.32 -7.92 12.60
C ILE A 147 -2.54 -8.85 12.69
N GLU A 148 -2.64 -9.66 13.75
CA GLU A 148 -3.83 -10.50 13.98
C GLU A 148 -5.11 -9.65 14.08
N ALA A 149 -5.07 -8.56 14.84
CA ALA A 149 -6.20 -7.64 14.97
C ALA A 149 -6.60 -7.02 13.62
N PHE A 150 -5.62 -6.62 12.80
CA PHE A 150 -5.87 -6.17 11.44
C PHE A 150 -6.53 -7.27 10.61
N MET A 151 -5.95 -8.47 10.56
CA MET A 151 -6.48 -9.58 9.76
C MET A 151 -7.88 -10.03 10.19
N LEU A 152 -8.23 -9.93 11.48
CA LEU A 152 -9.54 -10.33 12.00
C LEU A 152 -10.66 -9.32 11.71
N ASN A 153 -10.33 -8.03 11.69
CA ASN A 153 -11.35 -6.98 11.72
C ASN A 153 -11.43 -6.19 10.42
N SER A 154 -10.33 -6.09 9.68
CA SER A 154 -10.23 -5.29 8.46
C SER A 154 -10.97 -5.95 7.29
N ASP A 155 -11.69 -5.16 6.51
CA ASP A 155 -12.25 -5.58 5.23
C ASP A 155 -11.26 -5.47 4.06
N PHE A 156 -9.99 -5.19 4.34
CA PHE A 156 -8.95 -5.07 3.33
C PHE A 156 -8.88 -6.34 2.45
N PRO A 157 -8.85 -6.21 1.12
CA PRO A 157 -8.89 -7.36 0.23
C PRO A 157 -7.60 -8.19 0.35
N VAL A 158 -7.75 -9.43 0.81
CA VAL A 158 -6.69 -10.46 0.89
C VAL A 158 -7.20 -11.72 0.21
N ASP A 159 -6.36 -12.33 -0.62
CA ASP A 159 -6.69 -13.62 -1.22
C ASP A 159 -6.84 -14.71 -0.15
N GLU A 160 -8.05 -15.26 -0.03
CA GLU A 160 -8.42 -16.29 0.96
C GLU A 160 -7.65 -17.60 0.82
N LYS A 161 -7.14 -17.87 -0.38
CA LYS A 161 -6.27 -19.01 -0.62
C LYS A 161 -4.85 -18.76 -0.11
N SER A 162 -4.46 -17.54 0.21
CA SER A 162 -3.10 -17.27 0.67
C SER A 162 -2.83 -17.89 2.04
N LYS A 163 -1.74 -18.64 2.13
CA LYS A 163 -1.23 -19.19 3.38
C LYS A 163 -0.45 -18.17 4.22
N TYR A 164 0.05 -17.10 3.59
CA TYR A 164 0.92 -16.13 4.24
C TYR A 164 0.61 -14.69 3.83
N ALA A 165 0.88 -13.76 4.73
CA ALA A 165 1.22 -12.37 4.39
C ALA A 165 2.74 -12.19 4.46
N GLY A 166 3.27 -11.21 3.75
CA GLY A 166 4.68 -10.82 3.84
C GLY A 166 4.85 -9.66 4.82
N ILE A 167 5.91 -9.70 5.62
CA ILE A 167 6.34 -8.60 6.47
C ILE A 167 7.56 -7.97 5.85
N TYR A 168 7.50 -6.65 5.66
CA TYR A 168 8.55 -5.87 5.01
C TYR A 168 9.08 -4.80 5.95
N SER A 169 10.39 -4.55 5.88
CA SER A 169 10.99 -3.29 6.32
C SER A 169 10.73 -2.21 5.28
N ILE A 170 10.73 -0.98 5.74
CA ILE A 170 10.58 0.22 4.90
C ILE A 170 11.94 0.91 4.89
N GLU A 171 12.37 1.38 3.73
CA GLU A 171 13.63 2.11 3.56
C GLU A 171 13.37 3.62 3.40
N LYS A 172 14.45 4.41 3.38
CA LYS A 172 14.35 5.86 3.22
C LYS A 172 13.67 6.18 1.89
N GLY A 173 12.62 6.99 1.95
CA GLY A 173 11.89 7.44 0.77
C GLY A 173 12.63 8.48 -0.07
N PHE A 174 12.14 8.67 -1.29
CA PHE A 174 12.58 9.71 -2.22
C PHE A 174 11.38 10.30 -2.97
N HIS A 175 11.57 11.48 -3.55
CA HIS A 175 10.64 12.01 -4.53
C HIS A 175 10.95 11.44 -5.91
N LEU A 176 9.90 11.07 -6.63
CA LEU A 176 9.94 10.71 -8.04
C LEU A 176 9.14 11.74 -8.81
N ASN A 177 9.78 12.41 -9.77
CA ASN A 177 9.06 13.12 -10.81
C ASN A 177 8.56 12.09 -11.84
N TRP A 178 7.29 11.70 -11.78
CA TRP A 178 6.78 10.58 -12.58
C TRP A 178 6.69 10.88 -14.09
N GLN A 179 6.81 12.15 -14.49
CA GLN A 179 6.83 12.56 -15.89
C GLN A 179 8.22 12.41 -16.51
N THR A 180 9.26 12.75 -15.75
CA THR A 180 10.65 12.77 -16.24
C THR A 180 11.49 11.57 -15.78
N GLY A 181 11.05 10.87 -14.74
CA GLY A 181 11.81 9.82 -14.06
C GLY A 181 12.90 10.33 -13.12
N MET A 182 13.03 11.66 -12.94
CA MET A 182 14.04 12.23 -12.04
C MET A 182 13.75 11.88 -10.59
N LEU A 183 14.80 11.52 -9.86
CA LEU A 183 14.76 11.22 -8.43
C LEU A 183 15.38 12.36 -7.64
N SER A 184 14.78 12.73 -6.52
CA SER A 184 15.35 13.70 -5.58
C SER A 184 15.16 13.25 -4.14
N GLU A 185 16.02 13.75 -3.26
CA GLU A 185 15.94 13.41 -1.85
C GLU A 185 14.62 13.90 -1.23
N LEU A 186 14.04 13.07 -0.38
CA LEU A 186 12.93 13.45 0.46
C LEU A 186 13.43 14.35 1.59
N SER A 187 13.32 15.67 1.44
CA SER A 187 13.75 16.64 2.45
C SER A 187 12.61 16.92 3.44
N PHE A 188 12.90 16.83 4.74
CA PHE A 188 11.89 16.99 5.80
C PHE A 188 11.30 18.41 5.89
N THR A 189 12.04 19.41 5.42
CA THR A 189 11.60 20.81 5.38
C THR A 189 10.51 21.03 4.32
N GLN A 190 10.47 20.24 3.24
CA GLN A 190 9.42 20.26 2.22
C GLN A 190 8.15 19.53 2.69
N LEU A 191 8.31 18.40 3.39
CA LEU A 191 7.18 17.63 3.93
C LEU A 191 6.30 18.37 4.93
N GLN A 192 6.80 19.40 5.61
CA GLN A 192 5.97 20.26 6.46
C GLN A 192 5.11 21.24 5.65
N LYS A 193 5.50 21.59 4.43
CA LYS A 193 4.68 22.44 3.55
C LYS A 193 3.64 21.63 2.78
N ASP A 194 3.92 20.35 2.50
CA ASP A 194 3.05 19.48 1.72
C ASP A 194 2.05 18.66 2.57
N LEU A 195 2.04 18.82 3.90
CA LEU A 195 1.14 18.13 4.83
C LEU A 195 0.32 19.09 5.73
N HIS A 196 0.39 20.40 5.48
CA HIS A 196 -0.28 21.45 6.26
C HIS A 196 -1.12 22.38 5.40
#